data_AF-A0A0M8MVX7-F1
#
_entry.id   AF-A0A0M8MVX7-F1
#
_cell.length_a   1.000
_cell.length_b   1.000
_cell.length_c   1.000
_cell.angle_alpha   90.00
_cell.angle_beta   90.00
_cell.angle_gamma   90.00
#
_symmetry.space_group_name_H-M   'P 1'
#
loop_
_entity.id
_entity.type
_entity.pdbx_description
1 polymer ?
#
loop_
_entity_poly.entity_id
_entity_poly.type
_entity_poly.pdbx_seq_one_letter_code
_entity_poly.pdbx_strand_id
1 'polypeptide(L)'
;MSKRELKVFMSSRPPDSLADSKSKFTAGPRASSSSSALPEDAPSLLAQDLELRRLLAESHLFRPSRASSSSVSSAAAAAGAALEPRAFASGRIRQKTTDLRIQALGSKASILKQDKMPMHMRKGIHAAATARETKRRREAKENGIILERETAKNKPKGNRRSGLDVGRPGVGRMKGAELRISQSDVRRIEGARDTFGRKGRR
;
A
#
# COMPACT_ATOMS: atom_id res chain seq x y z
N MET A 1 -20.40 19.60 -49.62
CA MET A 1 -20.84 18.19 -49.71
C MET A 1 -20.29 17.41 -48.53
N SER A 2 -21.16 17.00 -47.59
CA SER A 2 -20.75 16.15 -46.46
C SER A 2 -20.45 14.72 -46.92
N LYS A 3 -19.61 13.96 -46.19
CA LYS A 3 -19.29 12.55 -46.51
C LYS A 3 -20.54 11.65 -46.64
N ARG A 4 -21.67 12.05 -46.05
CA ARG A 4 -22.95 11.33 -46.16
C ARG A 4 -23.65 11.65 -47.48
N GLU A 5 -23.73 12.92 -47.86
CA GLU A 5 -24.29 13.34 -49.15
C GLU A 5 -23.51 12.72 -50.32
N LEU A 6 -22.18 12.68 -50.23
CA LEU A 6 -21.32 12.12 -51.29
C LEU A 6 -21.54 10.60 -51.45
N LYS A 7 -21.77 9.87 -50.36
CA LYS A 7 -22.11 8.43 -50.42
C LYS A 7 -23.47 8.17 -51.03
N VAL A 8 -24.47 9.00 -50.72
CA VAL A 8 -25.81 8.85 -51.30
C VAL A 8 -25.77 9.13 -52.81
N PHE A 9 -25.13 10.22 -53.21
CA PHE A 9 -25.07 10.60 -54.63
C PHE A 9 -24.12 9.77 -55.49
N MET A 10 -23.02 9.28 -54.93
CA MET A 10 -21.99 8.56 -55.70
C MET A 10 -21.97 7.05 -55.46
N SER A 11 -22.94 6.51 -54.73
CA SER A 11 -23.14 5.06 -54.67
C SER A 11 -24.06 4.60 -55.81
N SER A 12 -23.90 3.35 -56.24
CA SER A 12 -24.68 2.76 -57.34
C SER A 12 -26.17 2.54 -57.02
N ARG A 13 -26.64 2.94 -55.84
CA ARG A 13 -28.05 2.84 -55.43
C ARG A 13 -28.72 4.20 -55.63
N PRO A 14 -29.83 4.30 -56.39
CA PRO A 14 -30.52 5.58 -56.56
C PRO A 14 -31.04 6.09 -55.21
N PRO A 15 -31.02 7.42 -54.97
CA PRO A 15 -31.58 7.99 -53.75
C PRO A 15 -33.10 7.76 -53.69
N ASP A 16 -33.57 7.01 -52.69
CA ASP A 16 -34.99 6.78 -52.45
C ASP A 16 -35.66 8.06 -51.93
N SER A 17 -36.53 8.67 -52.73
CA SER A 17 -37.28 9.89 -52.41
C SER A 17 -38.32 9.72 -51.28
N LEU A 18 -38.52 8.50 -50.78
CA LEU A 18 -39.41 8.17 -49.66
C LEU A 18 -38.68 8.07 -48.31
N ALA A 19 -37.34 8.16 -48.30
CA ALA A 19 -36.53 8.03 -47.09
C ALA A 19 -36.45 9.34 -46.25
N ASP A 20 -36.99 10.45 -46.74
CA ASP A 20 -36.92 11.76 -46.07
C ASP A 20 -37.82 11.91 -44.82
N SER A 21 -38.54 10.87 -44.41
CA SER A 21 -39.44 10.95 -43.24
C SER A 21 -39.08 10.05 -42.06
N LYS A 22 -37.97 9.29 -42.09
CA LYS A 22 -37.57 8.43 -40.96
C LYS A 22 -36.07 8.45 -40.67
N SER A 23 -35.61 9.51 -40.01
CA SER A 23 -34.58 9.37 -38.97
C SER A 23 -34.57 10.54 -37.97
N LYS A 24 -35.70 10.74 -37.27
CA LYS A 24 -35.59 11.09 -35.84
C LYS A 24 -35.15 9.84 -35.09
N PHE A 25 -33.84 9.61 -35.04
CA PHE A 25 -33.25 8.74 -34.04
C PHE A 25 -32.12 9.49 -33.36
N THR A 26 -32.43 9.87 -32.12
CA THR A 26 -31.58 9.76 -30.95
C THR A 26 -30.13 10.14 -31.22
N ALA A 27 -29.75 11.32 -30.71
CA ALA A 27 -28.42 11.52 -30.19
C ALA A 27 -28.18 10.44 -29.12
N GLY A 28 -27.78 9.24 -29.55
CA GLY A 28 -27.09 8.33 -28.67
C GLY A 28 -25.85 9.09 -28.20
N PRO A 29 -25.54 9.10 -26.90
CA PRO A 29 -24.28 9.66 -26.47
C PRO A 29 -23.21 8.85 -27.18
N ARG A 30 -22.58 9.45 -28.20
CA ARG A 30 -21.26 9.01 -28.59
C ARG A 30 -20.48 9.10 -27.31
N ALA A 31 -20.08 7.94 -26.78
CA ALA A 31 -19.07 7.87 -25.77
C ALA A 31 -17.84 8.58 -26.34
N SER A 32 -17.73 9.87 -26.05
CA SER A 32 -16.49 10.59 -25.97
C SER A 32 -15.77 10.00 -24.76
N SER A 33 -15.23 8.78 -24.89
CA SER A 33 -14.19 8.31 -23.98
C SER A 33 -12.81 8.72 -24.46
N SER A 34 -12.72 9.80 -25.26
CA SER A 34 -11.65 10.77 -25.09
C SER A 34 -12.01 11.67 -23.90
N SER A 35 -12.20 11.08 -22.72
CA SER A 35 -12.03 11.84 -21.48
C SER A 35 -10.53 12.11 -21.39
N SER A 36 -10.10 13.21 -22.00
CA SER A 36 -8.88 13.93 -21.69
C SER A 36 -8.96 14.54 -20.28
N ALA A 37 -9.58 13.84 -19.33
CA ALA A 37 -9.33 14.06 -17.93
C ALA A 37 -8.04 13.30 -17.68
N LEU A 38 -6.92 14.01 -17.84
CA LEU A 38 -5.68 13.58 -17.20
C LEU A 38 -6.05 13.21 -15.76
N PRO A 39 -5.57 12.08 -15.21
CA PRO A 39 -5.68 11.89 -13.78
C PRO A 39 -4.97 13.07 -13.11
N GLU A 40 -5.73 14.05 -12.63
CA GLU A 40 -5.19 15.27 -12.00
C GLU A 40 -4.43 14.90 -10.70
N ASP A 41 -4.79 13.76 -10.11
CA ASP A 41 -4.19 13.24 -8.90
C ASP A 41 -3.05 12.25 -9.17
N ALA A 42 -1.89 12.49 -8.56
CA ALA A 42 -0.73 11.61 -8.56
C ALA A 42 -1.04 10.11 -8.31
N PRO A 43 -1.88 9.70 -7.33
CA PRO A 43 -2.20 8.28 -7.13
C PRO A 43 -2.96 7.65 -8.30
N SER A 44 -3.82 8.39 -8.98
CA SER A 44 -4.59 7.91 -10.13
C SER A 44 -3.68 7.67 -11.34
N LEU A 45 -2.71 8.58 -11.55
CA LEU A 45 -1.67 8.42 -12.56
C LEU A 45 -0.78 7.19 -12.28
N LEU A 46 -0.34 7.00 -11.03
CA LEU A 46 0.47 5.84 -10.62
C LEU A 46 -0.28 4.50 -10.78
N ALA A 47 -1.60 4.51 -10.66
CA ALA A 47 -2.41 3.31 -10.84
C ALA A 47 -2.54 2.91 -12.32
N GLN A 48 -2.58 3.88 -13.23
CA GLN A 48 -2.71 3.66 -14.67
C GLN A 48 -1.36 3.32 -15.32
N ASP A 49 -0.28 3.98 -14.89
CA ASP A 49 1.05 3.79 -15.49
C ASP A 49 1.86 2.66 -14.82
N LEU A 50 1.91 1.51 -15.49
CA LEU A 50 2.66 0.35 -15.03
C LEU A 50 4.18 0.53 -15.11
N GLU A 51 4.66 1.29 -16.09
CA GLU A 51 6.10 1.47 -16.31
C GLU A 51 6.69 2.42 -15.27
N LEU A 52 5.99 3.52 -15.00
CA LEU A 52 6.38 4.46 -13.96
C LEU A 52 6.34 3.80 -12.58
N ARG A 53 5.31 3.00 -12.27
CA ARG A 53 5.26 2.23 -11.01
C ARG A 53 6.45 1.28 -10.86
N ARG A 54 6.84 0.59 -11.94
CA ARG A 54 8.03 -0.29 -11.96
C ARG A 54 9.31 0.52 -11.77
N LEU A 55 9.45 1.65 -12.47
CA LEU A 55 10.63 2.51 -12.39
C LEU A 55 10.85 3.05 -10.98
N LEU A 56 9.80 3.57 -10.32
CA LEU A 56 9.91 4.09 -8.96
C LEU A 56 10.28 2.98 -7.96
N ALA A 57 9.61 1.82 -8.04
CA ALA A 57 9.86 0.69 -7.14
C ALA A 57 11.26 0.06 -7.33
N GLU A 58 11.77 0.02 -8.56
CA GLU A 58 13.03 -0.64 -8.92
C GLU A 58 14.23 0.32 -8.93
N SER A 59 14.02 1.64 -8.77
CA SER A 59 15.05 2.69 -8.85
C SER A 59 16.29 2.44 -7.98
N HIS A 60 16.11 1.88 -6.78
CA HIS A 60 17.22 1.54 -5.87
C HIS A 60 18.14 0.42 -6.38
N LEU A 61 17.66 -0.45 -7.29
CA LEU A 61 18.50 -1.47 -7.92
C LEU A 61 19.32 -0.90 -9.08
N PHE A 62 18.80 0.13 -9.76
CA PHE A 62 19.47 0.78 -10.89
C PHE A 62 20.44 1.89 -10.45
N ARG A 63 20.17 2.59 -9.34
CA ARG A 63 21.04 3.65 -8.78
C ARG A 63 22.50 3.23 -8.54
N PRO A 64 22.81 2.05 -7.96
CA PRO A 64 24.20 1.65 -7.76
C PRO A 64 24.89 1.16 -9.05
N SER A 65 24.13 0.80 -10.08
CA SER A 65 24.66 0.23 -11.33
C SER A 65 24.80 1.25 -12.46
N ARG A 66 24.04 2.34 -12.42
CA ARG A 66 24.05 3.42 -13.41
C ARG A 66 24.48 4.66 -12.67
N ALA A 67 25.74 5.04 -12.82
CA ALA A 67 26.28 6.31 -12.37
C ALA A 67 25.29 7.44 -12.73
N SER A 68 24.51 7.90 -11.74
CA SER A 68 23.94 9.23 -11.79
C SER A 68 25.12 10.12 -11.45
N SER A 69 25.69 10.71 -12.49
CA SER A 69 26.98 11.43 -12.59
C SER A 69 27.15 12.64 -11.64
N SER A 70 26.30 12.80 -10.63
CA SER A 70 26.36 13.88 -9.65
C SER A 70 26.10 13.47 -8.20
N SER A 71 25.79 12.20 -7.92
CA SER A 71 25.66 11.73 -6.54
C SER A 71 26.90 10.95 -6.12
N VAL A 72 27.40 11.18 -4.89
CA VAL A 72 28.60 10.59 -4.23
C VAL A 72 28.65 9.04 -4.16
N SER A 73 27.83 8.37 -4.95
CA SER A 73 27.81 6.94 -5.27
C SER A 73 29.11 6.39 -5.89
N SER A 74 30.16 7.19 -6.07
CA SER A 74 31.54 6.71 -6.28
C SER A 74 32.00 5.79 -5.14
N ALA A 75 31.41 5.89 -3.94
CA ALA A 75 31.65 4.96 -2.85
C ALA A 75 30.93 3.61 -3.01
N ALA A 76 29.86 3.46 -3.79
CA ALA A 76 29.31 2.12 -4.09
C ALA A 76 30.15 1.43 -5.17
N ALA A 77 30.69 2.20 -6.12
CA ALA A 77 31.71 1.73 -7.06
C ALA A 77 33.02 1.33 -6.35
N ALA A 78 33.36 1.93 -5.19
CA ALA A 78 34.58 1.63 -4.44
C ALA A 78 34.41 0.68 -3.23
N ALA A 79 33.27 0.69 -2.54
CA ALA A 79 32.99 -0.14 -1.36
C ALA A 79 32.19 -1.38 -1.77
N GLY A 80 32.89 -2.34 -2.40
CA GLY A 80 32.39 -3.70 -2.61
C GLY A 80 31.49 -3.93 -3.83
N ALA A 81 31.13 -2.90 -4.60
CA ALA A 81 30.65 -3.04 -5.98
C ALA A 81 31.71 -2.67 -7.02
N ALA A 82 32.99 -2.65 -6.63
CA ALA A 82 34.16 -2.82 -7.50
C ALA A 82 34.21 -4.25 -8.03
N LEU A 83 33.12 -4.68 -8.64
CA LEU A 83 33.06 -5.86 -9.45
C LEU A 83 33.10 -5.34 -10.87
N GLU A 84 34.32 -5.24 -11.40
CA GLU A 84 34.66 -5.48 -12.81
C GLU A 84 33.43 -6.03 -13.53
N PRO A 85 32.91 -5.40 -14.61
CA PRO A 85 31.59 -5.65 -15.17
C PRO A 85 31.32 -7.15 -15.18
N ARG A 86 30.71 -7.63 -14.09
CA ARG A 86 30.76 -9.07 -13.85
C ARG A 86 29.90 -9.63 -14.95
N ALA A 87 30.38 -10.67 -15.64
CA ALA A 87 29.56 -11.36 -16.62
C ALA A 87 28.15 -11.56 -16.04
N PHE A 88 27.15 -11.14 -16.83
CA PHE A 88 25.73 -11.17 -16.46
C PHE A 88 25.29 -10.26 -15.29
N ALA A 89 25.99 -9.16 -15.00
CA ALA A 89 25.53 -8.16 -14.01
C ALA A 89 24.11 -7.64 -14.31
N SER A 90 23.83 -7.34 -15.57
CA SER A 90 22.48 -7.00 -16.05
C SER A 90 21.47 -8.13 -15.80
N GLY A 91 21.87 -9.39 -16.00
CA GLY A 91 21.06 -10.57 -15.72
C GLY A 91 20.72 -10.73 -14.24
N ARG A 92 21.67 -10.45 -13.33
CA ARG A 92 21.42 -10.48 -11.87
C ARG A 92 20.47 -9.37 -11.44
N ILE A 93 20.60 -8.17 -12.01
CA ILE A 93 19.66 -7.07 -11.77
C ILE A 93 18.27 -7.47 -12.29
N ARG A 94 18.19 -8.05 -13.49
CA ARG A 94 16.94 -8.56 -14.07
C ARG A 94 16.26 -9.58 -13.14
N GLN A 95 16.99 -10.50 -12.54
CA GLN A 95 16.41 -11.46 -11.59
C GLN A 95 15.80 -10.77 -10.35
N LYS A 96 16.49 -9.77 -9.80
CA LYS A 96 16.00 -8.98 -8.66
C LYS A 96 14.76 -8.15 -9.02
N THR A 97 14.75 -7.52 -10.20
CA THR A 97 13.58 -6.75 -10.66
C THR A 97 12.40 -7.68 -10.93
N THR A 98 12.61 -8.86 -11.51
CA THR A 98 11.53 -9.84 -11.70
C THR A 98 10.95 -10.33 -10.37
N ASP A 99 11.78 -10.57 -9.35
CA ASP A 99 11.32 -10.96 -8.01
C ASP A 99 10.48 -9.85 -7.35
N LEU A 100 10.90 -8.58 -7.48
CA LEU A 100 10.11 -7.43 -7.00
C LEU A 100 8.78 -7.28 -7.74
N ARG A 101 8.76 -7.51 -9.06
CA ARG A 101 7.51 -7.47 -9.86
C ARG A 101 6.53 -8.54 -9.40
N ILE A 102 7.00 -9.75 -9.11
CA ILE A 102 6.16 -10.85 -8.61
C ILE A 102 5.61 -10.53 -7.22
N GLN A 103 6.42 -9.90 -6.35
CA GLN A 103 5.95 -9.40 -5.04
C GLN A 103 4.89 -8.30 -5.19
N ALA A 104 5.06 -7.38 -6.13
CA ALA A 104 4.08 -6.33 -6.41
C ALA A 104 2.75 -6.87 -6.95
N LEU A 105 2.76 -8.04 -7.62
CA LEU A 105 1.55 -8.75 -8.04
C LEU A 105 0.85 -9.47 -6.87
N GLY A 106 1.50 -9.64 -5.72
CA GLY A 106 0.90 -10.20 -4.51
C GLY A 106 1.64 -11.40 -3.90
N SER A 107 2.85 -11.76 -4.36
CA SER A 107 3.61 -12.81 -3.69
C SER A 107 4.04 -12.36 -2.28
N LYS A 108 3.78 -13.21 -1.29
CA LYS A 108 4.12 -12.91 0.13
C LYS A 108 5.59 -13.14 0.45
N ALA A 109 6.27 -13.96 -0.36
CA ALA A 109 7.67 -14.33 -0.20
C ALA A 109 8.48 -13.93 -1.44
N SER A 110 9.76 -13.66 -1.21
CA SER A 110 10.77 -13.42 -2.24
C SER A 110 11.43 -14.75 -2.60
N ILE A 111 11.65 -14.99 -3.89
CA ILE A 111 12.34 -16.19 -4.39
C ILE A 111 13.85 -16.11 -4.08
N LEU A 112 14.39 -14.90 -3.98
CA LEU A 112 15.82 -14.66 -3.76
C LEU A 112 16.22 -14.65 -2.27
N LYS A 113 15.25 -14.72 -1.36
CA LYS A 113 15.51 -14.72 0.08
C LYS A 113 15.99 -16.09 0.53
N GLN A 114 17.10 -16.12 1.26
CA GLN A 114 17.58 -17.34 1.90
C GLN A 114 16.72 -17.70 3.12
N ASP A 115 16.08 -18.87 3.08
CA ASP A 115 15.19 -19.34 4.16
C ASP A 115 15.95 -19.99 5.33
N LYS A 116 16.87 -20.91 5.02
CA LYS A 116 17.61 -21.65 6.05
C LYS A 116 18.91 -20.92 6.40
N MET A 117 18.93 -20.32 7.59
CA MET A 117 20.13 -19.74 8.20
C MET A 117 20.17 -20.11 9.69
N PRO A 118 21.37 -20.40 10.24
CA PRO A 118 21.54 -20.53 11.68
C PRO A 118 21.05 -19.29 12.44
N MET A 119 20.40 -19.50 13.59
CA MET A 119 19.69 -18.44 14.31
C MET A 119 20.59 -17.25 14.71
N HIS A 120 21.81 -17.52 15.20
CA HIS A 120 22.78 -16.50 15.59
C HIS A 120 23.19 -15.59 14.43
N MET A 121 23.55 -16.13 13.27
CA MET A 121 23.85 -15.39 12.05
C MET A 121 22.67 -14.55 11.59
N ARG A 122 21.47 -15.13 11.55
CA ARG A 122 20.25 -14.41 11.14
C ARG A 122 20.00 -13.21 12.06
N LYS A 123 20.11 -13.41 13.38
CA LYS A 123 20.00 -12.32 14.37
C LYS A 123 21.09 -11.26 14.17
N GLY A 124 22.32 -11.67 13.94
CA GLY A 124 23.45 -10.76 13.70
C GLY A 124 23.26 -9.88 12.47
N ILE A 125 22.83 -10.45 11.34
CA ILE A 125 22.56 -9.69 10.10
C ILE A 125 21.44 -8.67 10.32
N HIS A 126 20.35 -9.07 10.97
CA HIS A 126 19.26 -8.14 11.28
C HIS A 126 19.69 -7.03 12.24
N ALA A 127 20.44 -7.37 13.30
CA ALA A 127 20.96 -6.38 14.25
C ALA A 127 21.92 -5.39 13.58
N ALA A 128 22.82 -5.87 12.71
CA ALA A 128 23.74 -5.03 11.96
C ALA A 128 23.00 -4.11 10.98
N ALA A 129 21.99 -4.62 10.27
CA ALA A 129 21.16 -3.82 9.39
C ALA A 129 20.41 -2.71 10.16
N THR A 130 19.83 -3.04 11.32
CA THR A 130 19.17 -2.04 12.18
C THR A 130 20.15 -1.02 12.72
N ALA A 131 21.34 -1.44 13.16
CA ALA A 131 22.37 -0.54 13.69
C ALA A 131 22.86 0.46 12.64
N ARG A 132 23.07 0.00 11.39
CA ARG A 132 23.44 0.86 10.25
C ARG A 132 22.36 1.90 9.96
N GLU A 133 21.10 1.48 9.93
CA GLU A 133 20.00 2.42 9.68
C GLU A 133 19.83 3.41 10.84
N THR A 134 19.90 2.97 12.10
CA THR A 134 19.82 3.87 13.26
C THR A 134 20.95 4.89 13.28
N LYS A 135 22.17 4.49 12.87
CA LYS A 135 23.31 5.38 12.74
C LYS A 135 23.07 6.42 11.63
N ARG A 136 22.64 5.98 10.44
CA ARG A 136 22.28 6.86 9.31
C ARG A 136 21.20 7.89 9.69
N ARG A 137 20.17 7.46 10.43
CA ARG A 137 19.08 8.35 10.91
C ARG A 137 19.56 9.35 11.94
N ARG A 138 20.41 8.91 12.88
CA ARG A 138 21.01 9.79 13.89
C ARG A 138 21.88 10.86 13.24
N GLU A 139 22.80 10.45 12.36
CA GLU A 139 23.68 11.37 11.64
C GLU A 139 22.88 12.34 10.74
N ALA A 140 21.83 11.86 10.07
CA ALA A 140 20.96 12.73 9.28
C ALA A 140 20.22 13.75 10.15
N LYS A 141 19.73 13.35 11.33
CA LYS A 141 19.09 14.27 12.29
C LYS A 141 20.07 15.31 12.82
N GLU A 142 21.29 14.90 13.15
CA GLU A 142 22.35 15.78 13.63
C GLU A 142 22.78 16.78 12.54
N ASN A 143 22.82 16.35 11.28
CA ASN A 143 23.20 17.18 10.13
C ASN A 143 22.01 17.90 9.45
N GLY A 144 20.78 17.79 9.96
CA GLY A 144 19.60 18.43 9.38
C GLY A 144 19.12 17.86 8.03
N ILE A 145 19.52 16.65 7.67
CA ILE A 145 19.11 15.96 6.43
C ILE A 145 17.78 15.22 6.66
N ILE A 146 16.78 15.50 5.82
CA ILE A 146 15.48 14.83 5.87
C ILE A 146 15.56 13.48 5.14
N LEU A 147 15.21 12.40 5.83
CA LEU A 147 15.14 11.05 5.28
C LEU A 147 13.70 10.57 5.14
N GLU A 148 13.51 9.49 4.38
CA GLU A 148 12.21 8.86 4.22
C GLU A 148 11.61 8.43 5.58
N ARG A 149 10.32 8.72 5.77
CA ARG A 149 9.61 8.30 6.98
C ARG A 149 9.47 6.79 6.99
N GLU A 150 9.91 6.15 8.07
CA GLU A 150 9.63 4.73 8.29
C GLU A 150 8.12 4.50 8.29
N THR A 151 7.66 3.67 7.35
CA THR A 151 6.35 3.05 7.45
C THR A 151 6.47 2.01 8.56
N ALA A 152 5.89 2.32 9.72
CA ALA A 152 5.90 1.40 10.84
C ALA A 152 5.28 0.07 10.36
N LYS A 153 6.12 -0.95 10.16
CA LYS A 153 5.65 -2.33 10.10
C LYS A 153 5.13 -2.59 11.50
N ASN A 154 3.85 -2.32 11.70
CA ASN A 154 3.13 -2.69 12.90
C ASN A 154 3.34 -4.19 13.02
N LYS A 155 4.35 -4.60 13.82
CA LYS A 155 4.40 -5.96 14.30
C LYS A 155 3.02 -6.17 14.87
N PRO A 156 2.32 -7.27 14.54
CA PRO A 156 1.17 -7.65 15.33
C PRO A 156 1.75 -7.89 16.73
N LYS A 157 1.78 -6.85 17.57
CA LYS A 157 1.67 -7.01 19.00
C LYS A 157 0.43 -7.85 19.08
N GLY A 158 0.63 -9.14 19.38
CA GLY A 158 -0.44 -10.12 19.33
C GLY A 158 -1.64 -9.45 19.94
N ASN A 159 -2.78 -9.58 19.28
CA ASN A 159 -4.07 -9.24 19.86
C ASN A 159 -4.34 -10.20 21.04
N ARG A 160 -3.40 -10.28 21.99
CA ARG A 160 -3.70 -10.33 23.40
C ARG A 160 -4.59 -9.11 23.57
N ARG A 161 -5.90 -9.32 23.34
CA ARG A 161 -6.93 -8.76 24.21
C ARG A 161 -6.25 -8.76 25.56
N SER A 162 -5.73 -7.60 25.96
CA SER A 162 -5.05 -7.45 27.25
C SER A 162 -6.04 -8.08 28.19
N GLY A 163 -5.71 -9.29 28.69
CA GLY A 163 -6.66 -10.10 29.43
C GLY A 163 -7.25 -9.14 30.44
N LEU A 164 -8.58 -9.10 30.54
CA LEU A 164 -9.20 -8.27 31.56
C LEU A 164 -8.42 -8.53 32.84
N ASP A 165 -7.78 -7.48 33.37
CA ASP A 165 -6.81 -7.62 34.45
C ASP A 165 -7.44 -8.51 35.52
N VAL A 166 -6.72 -9.53 36.00
CA VAL A 166 -7.31 -10.56 36.88
C VAL A 166 -7.91 -9.92 38.14
N GLY A 167 -7.44 -8.73 38.52
CA GLY A 167 -7.97 -7.93 39.62
C GLY A 167 -9.12 -6.96 39.27
N ARG A 168 -9.70 -6.99 38.06
CA ARG A 168 -10.85 -6.12 37.74
C ARG A 168 -12.12 -6.66 38.40
N PRO A 169 -12.89 -5.82 39.13
CA PRO A 169 -14.17 -6.23 39.67
C PRO A 169 -15.12 -6.62 38.53
N GLY A 170 -15.95 -7.64 38.77
CA GLY A 170 -16.95 -8.11 37.81
C GLY A 170 -18.17 -7.20 37.64
N VAL A 171 -18.24 -6.10 38.41
CA VAL A 171 -19.35 -5.13 38.41
C VAL A 171 -18.83 -3.79 37.93
N GLY A 172 -19.60 -3.10 37.09
CA GLY A 172 -19.26 -1.77 36.63
C GLY A 172 -18.00 -1.68 35.75
N ARG A 173 -17.51 -0.46 35.54
CA ARG A 173 -16.31 -0.16 34.75
C ARG A 173 -15.33 0.63 35.62
N MET A 174 -14.16 0.05 35.88
CA MET A 174 -13.06 0.80 36.49
C MET A 174 -12.40 1.74 35.48
N LYS A 175 -12.17 3.00 35.90
CA LYS A 175 -11.32 3.98 35.23
C LYS A 175 -10.33 4.54 36.27
N GLY A 176 -9.05 4.17 36.17
CA GLY A 176 -8.07 4.52 37.21
C GLY A 176 -8.49 3.91 38.55
N ALA A 177 -8.69 4.75 39.57
CA ALA A 177 -9.18 4.36 40.90
C ALA A 177 -10.72 4.51 41.07
N GLU A 178 -11.43 5.02 40.07
CA GLU A 178 -12.89 5.19 40.14
C GLU A 178 -13.62 3.92 39.65
N LEU A 179 -14.55 3.42 40.46
CA LEU A 179 -15.48 2.36 40.07
C LEU A 179 -16.82 2.97 39.66
N ARG A 180 -17.16 2.91 38.36
CA ARG A 180 -18.44 3.39 37.84
C ARG A 180 -19.44 2.25 37.73
N ILE A 181 -20.49 2.31 38.56
CA ILE A 181 -21.56 1.32 38.63
C ILE A 181 -22.81 1.89 37.97
N SER A 182 -23.50 1.12 37.13
CA SER A 182 -24.77 1.53 36.52
C SER A 182 -25.93 1.33 37.51
N GLN A 183 -27.00 2.11 37.35
CA GLN A 183 -28.23 1.91 38.14
C GLN A 183 -28.81 0.50 37.98
N SER A 184 -28.62 -0.14 36.82
CA SER A 184 -29.03 -1.53 36.60
C SER A 184 -28.23 -2.52 37.45
N ASP A 185 -26.93 -2.29 37.62
CA ASP A 185 -26.06 -3.15 38.43
C ASP A 185 -26.41 -3.00 39.90
N VAL A 186 -26.69 -1.76 40.36
CA VAL A 186 -27.19 -1.49 41.72
C VAL A 186 -28.50 -2.23 41.97
N ARG A 187 -29.50 -2.06 41.09
CA ARG A 187 -30.80 -2.76 41.21
C ARG A 187 -30.67 -4.29 41.18
N ARG A 188 -29.75 -4.83 40.37
CA ARG A 188 -29.48 -6.27 40.29
C ARG A 188 -28.85 -6.82 41.58
N ILE A 189 -27.99 -6.04 42.23
CA ILE A 189 -27.36 -6.40 43.51
C ILE A 189 -28.34 -6.27 44.67
N GLU A 190 -29.13 -5.19 44.70
CA GLU A 190 -30.10 -4.93 45.78
C GLU A 190 -31.30 -5.87 45.72
N GLY A 191 -31.64 -6.37 44.52
CA GLY A 191 -32.82 -7.21 44.26
C GLY A 191 -34.12 -6.42 44.40
N ALA A 192 -35.23 -6.97 43.91
CA ALA A 192 -36.55 -6.43 44.24
C ALA A 192 -36.79 -6.64 45.74
N ARG A 193 -36.52 -5.61 46.54
CA ARG A 193 -36.98 -5.53 47.92
C ARG A 193 -38.42 -5.03 47.88
N ASP A 194 -39.35 -5.81 48.42
CA ASP A 194 -40.68 -5.29 48.72
C ASP A 194 -40.55 -4.09 49.67
N THR A 195 -41.56 -3.22 49.69
CA THR A 195 -41.64 -2.00 50.53
C THR A 195 -41.39 -2.23 52.03
N PHE A 196 -41.33 -3.49 52.48
CA PHE A 196 -41.01 -3.92 53.85
C PHE A 196 -39.62 -4.59 54.01
N GLY A 197 -38.71 -4.44 53.04
CA GLY A 197 -37.30 -4.86 53.17
C GLY A 197 -37.06 -6.37 53.22
N ARG A 198 -38.09 -7.21 52.97
CA ARG A 198 -37.92 -8.66 52.90
C ARG A 198 -37.34 -9.07 51.55
N LYS A 199 -36.29 -9.89 51.60
CA LYS A 199 -35.69 -10.51 50.42
C LYS A 199 -36.69 -11.48 49.80
N GLY A 200 -37.23 -11.14 48.63
CA GLY A 200 -38.09 -12.04 47.85
C GLY A 200 -37.37 -13.37 47.64
N ARG A 201 -37.92 -14.45 48.21
CA ARG A 201 -37.45 -15.82 47.95
C ARG A 201 -37.65 -16.10 46.45
N ARG A 202 -36.58 -16.58 45.80
CA ARG A 202 -36.72 -17.44 44.63
C ARG A 202 -36.97 -18.85 45.11
#